data_AF-A0A7S0LMX4-F1
#
_entry.id   AF-A0A7S0LMX4-F1
#
_cell.length_a   1.000
_cell.length_b   1.000
_cell.length_c   1.000
_cell.angle_alpha   90.00
_cell.angle_beta   90.00
_cell.angle_gamma   90.00
#
_symmetry.space_group_name_H-M   'P 1'
#
loop_
_entity.id
_entity.type
_entity.pdbx_description
1 polymer ?
#
loop_
_entity_poly.entity_id
_entity_poly.type
_entity_poly.pdbx_seq_one_letter_code
_entity_poly.pdbx_strand_id
1 'polypeptide(L)'
;PVAPYSRRKTIRRELAPGVWAFEQLIGIYYVHVPIRMTVLKLQSGGLFVYAPVAPTLECLGLLAPLIEAHGDVRFIVLPSVAVEHKVNAGPFARNFPAAEFYAVDQQYSFPLPLPSAFLGFPAWTRPLPRSSAGLGMWGDELEHEVLTVKPGPGSYFQDVAFVHKPSKTLLICDSLLGVTEEPPPILTAEPEYTRALLFHARDNPLEVVADSPEARRKGWRRIVLLFNFFIPGATQADIGLAPLLALDPKFELGWGGWQPFTWRASEEASFARYSSDGAPTLLPIIQIILNRGVADGSLLAWVAKVQSWEFERVVPAHLDAPISIGPADFGAPFDFAARGGNEVRFCDEDVALLRQAELGPLAFSVGKTSLGPLTGASCNLGRGAPRIISRELNLKWTPK
;
A
#
# COMPACT_ATOMS: atom_id res chain seq x y z
N PRO A 1 5.79 13.68 12.78
CA PRO A 1 5.16 12.33 12.79
C PRO A 1 5.06 11.64 11.41
N VAL A 2 5.65 12.18 10.34
CA VAL A 2 5.66 11.55 9.00
C VAL A 2 7.02 10.91 8.77
N ALA A 3 7.00 9.65 8.36
CA ALA A 3 8.19 8.84 8.10
C ALA A 3 8.57 8.86 6.61
N PRO A 4 9.85 8.64 6.30
CA PRO A 4 10.97 8.45 7.23
C PRO A 4 11.38 9.76 7.91
N TYR A 5 11.89 9.67 9.15
CA TYR A 5 12.26 10.85 9.92
C TYR A 5 13.68 11.33 9.55
N SER A 6 14.71 10.70 10.11
CA SER A 6 16.11 11.18 9.99
C SER A 6 16.79 10.73 8.71
N ARG A 7 16.52 9.50 8.27
CA ARG A 7 17.11 8.86 7.10
C ARG A 7 16.10 7.95 6.42
N ARG A 8 16.17 7.91 5.09
CA ARG A 8 15.42 6.98 4.24
C ARG A 8 16.32 5.81 3.83
N LYS A 9 16.35 4.78 4.68
CA LYS A 9 17.06 3.53 4.43
C LYS A 9 16.45 2.81 3.24
N THR A 10 17.29 2.21 2.40
CA THR A 10 16.88 1.29 1.34
C THR A 10 17.49 -0.08 1.59
N ILE A 11 16.69 -1.14 1.48
CA ILE A 11 17.19 -2.51 1.39
C ILE A 11 16.90 -3.07 0.00
N ARG A 12 17.79 -3.92 -0.51
CA ARG A 12 17.61 -4.65 -1.78
C ARG A 12 17.48 -6.15 -1.49
N ARG A 13 16.45 -6.79 -2.04
CA ARG A 13 16.26 -8.25 -2.00
C ARG A 13 16.06 -8.77 -3.42
N GLU A 14 16.66 -9.91 -3.75
CA GLU A 14 16.33 -10.63 -4.98
C GLU A 14 15.13 -11.55 -4.70
N LEU A 15 14.02 -11.34 -5.42
CA LEU A 15 12.77 -12.08 -5.21
C LEU A 15 12.67 -13.31 -6.13
N ALA A 16 13.34 -13.25 -7.27
CA ALA A 16 13.53 -14.31 -8.26
C ALA A 16 14.75 -13.94 -9.13
N PRO A 17 15.34 -14.87 -9.89
CA PRO A 17 16.46 -14.55 -10.77
C PRO A 17 16.14 -13.36 -11.69
N GLY A 18 16.90 -12.27 -11.55
CA GLY A 18 16.68 -11.06 -12.37
C GLY A 18 15.52 -10.16 -11.91
N VAL A 19 14.99 -10.37 -10.70
CA VAL A 19 13.88 -9.60 -10.12
C VAL A 19 14.29 -9.11 -8.73
N TRP A 20 14.50 -7.81 -8.58
CA TRP A 20 14.95 -7.21 -7.33
C TRP A 20 13.91 -6.23 -6.77
N ALA A 21 13.64 -6.34 -5.48
CA ALA A 21 12.88 -5.36 -4.73
C ALA A 21 13.82 -4.39 -4.01
N PHE A 22 13.52 -3.10 -4.12
CA PHE A 22 14.13 -2.03 -3.35
C PHE A 22 13.06 -1.46 -2.43
N GLU A 23 13.23 -1.63 -1.13
CA GLU A 23 12.20 -1.31 -0.12
C GLU A 23 12.68 -0.15 0.75
N GLN A 24 11.78 0.82 0.93
CA GLN A 24 11.91 1.94 1.86
C GLN A 24 10.69 1.98 2.77
N LEU A 25 10.69 2.83 3.81
CA LEU A 25 9.51 3.06 4.63
C LEU A 25 8.74 4.31 4.24
N ILE A 26 7.42 4.21 4.39
CA ILE A 26 6.48 5.32 4.47
C ILE A 26 5.58 5.11 5.68
N GLY A 27 5.09 6.19 6.28
CA GLY A 27 4.14 6.07 7.36
C GLY A 27 3.86 7.38 8.09
N ILE A 28 2.83 7.36 8.93
CA ILE A 28 2.49 8.47 9.83
C ILE A 28 2.21 7.87 11.21
N TYR A 29 2.59 8.55 12.28
CA TYR A 29 2.34 8.12 13.66
C TYR A 29 2.86 6.71 13.98
N TYR A 30 4.06 6.37 13.50
CA TYR A 30 4.66 5.03 13.60
C TYR A 30 3.88 3.90 12.90
N VAL A 31 2.79 4.19 12.19
CA VAL A 31 2.16 3.23 11.27
C VAL A 31 3.01 3.18 10.01
N HIS A 32 4.12 2.42 10.09
CA HIS A 32 5.11 2.33 9.03
C HIS A 32 4.92 1.05 8.23
N VAL A 33 4.86 1.19 6.91
CA VAL A 33 4.77 0.07 5.97
C VAL A 33 5.85 0.19 4.89
N PRO A 34 6.29 -0.92 4.28
CA PRO A 34 7.21 -0.87 3.16
C PRO A 34 6.54 -0.21 1.95
N ILE A 35 7.29 0.61 1.22
CA ILE A 35 7.02 1.05 -0.16
C ILE A 35 8.13 0.50 -1.04
N ARG A 36 7.76 -0.10 -2.18
CA ARG A 36 8.66 -0.93 -2.99
C ARG A 36 8.76 -0.45 -4.43
N MET A 37 10.00 -0.35 -4.88
CA MET A 37 10.37 -0.31 -6.29
C MET A 37 10.83 -1.70 -6.72
N THR A 38 10.40 -2.15 -7.89
CA THR A 38 10.86 -3.41 -8.48
C THR A 38 11.74 -3.13 -9.68
N VAL A 39 12.90 -3.78 -9.74
CA VAL A 39 13.84 -3.72 -10.85
C VAL A 39 13.88 -5.09 -11.51
N LEU A 40 13.71 -5.12 -12.84
CA LEU A 40 13.78 -6.32 -13.65
C LEU A 40 14.97 -6.25 -14.59
N LYS A 41 15.66 -7.37 -14.76
CA LYS A 41 16.63 -7.57 -15.84
C LYS A 41 15.89 -7.82 -17.14
N LEU A 42 16.26 -7.09 -18.19
CA LEU A 42 15.75 -7.30 -19.55
C LEU A 42 16.65 -8.27 -20.34
N GLN A 43 16.05 -9.19 -21.07
CA GLN A 43 16.72 -10.06 -22.06
C GLN A 43 17.31 -9.23 -23.20
N SER A 44 16.65 -8.12 -23.54
CA SER A 44 17.14 -7.16 -24.53
C SER A 44 18.32 -6.30 -24.03
N GLY A 45 18.81 -6.55 -22.81
CA GLY A 45 19.84 -5.76 -22.15
C GLY A 45 19.26 -4.55 -21.42
N GLY A 46 19.88 -4.20 -20.30
CA GLY A 46 19.47 -3.13 -19.40
C GLY A 46 18.47 -3.54 -18.33
N LEU A 47 17.95 -2.54 -17.63
CA LEU A 47 17.02 -2.69 -16.51
C LEU A 47 15.69 -1.99 -16.77
N PHE A 48 14.61 -2.58 -16.25
CA PHE A 48 13.29 -1.98 -16.16
C PHE A 48 12.97 -1.67 -14.70
N VAL A 49 12.45 -0.47 -14.41
CA VAL A 49 12.13 0.00 -13.07
C VAL A 49 10.63 0.28 -12.95
N TYR A 50 9.99 -0.36 -11.98
CA TYR A 50 8.57 -0.24 -11.64
C TYR A 50 8.39 0.42 -10.27
N ALA A 51 7.45 1.37 -10.16
CA ALA A 51 7.10 2.09 -8.93
C ALA A 51 8.33 2.69 -8.18
N PRO A 52 9.02 3.69 -8.76
CA PRO A 52 10.29 4.16 -8.22
C PRO A 52 10.17 4.71 -6.80
N VAL A 53 11.09 4.29 -5.94
CA VAL A 53 11.26 4.84 -4.59
C VAL A 53 12.22 6.03 -4.62
N ALA A 54 12.46 6.67 -3.47
CA ALA A 54 13.34 7.84 -3.46
C ALA A 54 14.77 7.46 -3.88
N PRO A 55 15.40 8.21 -4.80
CA PRO A 55 16.76 7.95 -5.27
C PRO A 55 17.81 8.42 -4.26
N THR A 56 17.80 7.86 -3.05
CA THR A 56 18.86 8.15 -2.08
C THR A 56 20.19 7.61 -2.58
N LEU A 57 21.32 8.14 -2.08
CA LEU A 57 22.65 7.62 -2.42
C LEU A 57 22.76 6.11 -2.16
N GLU A 58 22.09 5.61 -1.12
CA GLU A 58 22.02 4.18 -0.82
C GLU A 58 21.20 3.40 -1.85
N CYS A 59 20.03 3.90 -2.26
CA CYS A 59 19.23 3.28 -3.32
C CYS A 59 20.01 3.21 -4.63
N LEU A 60 20.66 4.31 -5.03
CA LEU A 60 21.47 4.38 -6.25
C LEU A 60 22.72 3.49 -6.14
N GLY A 61 23.37 3.45 -4.98
CA GLY A 61 24.50 2.57 -4.72
C GLY A 61 24.14 1.08 -4.77
N LEU A 62 22.92 0.70 -4.33
CA LEU A 62 22.41 -0.67 -4.44
C LEU A 62 22.00 -1.03 -5.88
N LEU A 63 21.67 -0.05 -6.71
CA LEU A 63 21.29 -0.23 -8.12
C LEU A 63 22.52 -0.28 -9.04
N ALA A 64 23.59 0.45 -8.73
CA ALA A 64 24.79 0.55 -9.56
C ALA A 64 25.41 -0.81 -9.95
N PRO A 65 25.57 -1.81 -9.04
CA PRO A 65 26.07 -3.12 -9.42
C PRO A 65 25.16 -3.88 -10.39
N LEU A 66 23.84 -3.64 -10.36
CA LEU A 66 22.91 -4.23 -11.33
C LEU A 66 23.08 -3.59 -12.71
N ILE A 67 23.31 -2.27 -12.76
CA ILE A 67 23.60 -1.54 -13.99
C ILE A 67 24.90 -2.02 -14.62
N GLU A 68 25.96 -2.17 -13.82
CA GLU A 68 27.24 -2.69 -14.28
C GLU A 68 27.11 -4.11 -14.86
N ALA A 69 26.33 -4.98 -14.21
CA ALA A 69 26.18 -6.37 -14.61
C ALA A 69 25.19 -6.60 -15.77
N HIS A 70 24.21 -5.71 -15.95
CA HIS A 70 23.06 -5.97 -16.85
C HIS A 70 22.79 -4.87 -17.87
N GLY A 71 23.45 -3.71 -17.75
CA GLY A 71 23.26 -2.54 -18.61
C GLY A 71 22.41 -1.45 -17.95
N ASP A 72 22.34 -0.30 -18.63
CA ASP A 72 21.64 0.89 -18.12
C ASP A 72 20.14 0.68 -17.86
N VAL A 73 19.58 1.54 -17.02
CA VAL A 73 18.12 1.64 -16.86
C VAL A 73 17.51 2.13 -18.17
N ARG A 74 16.68 1.30 -18.80
CA ARG A 74 16.03 1.60 -20.09
C ARG A 74 14.63 2.17 -19.91
N PHE A 75 13.88 1.64 -18.96
CA PHE A 75 12.49 1.99 -18.74
C PHE A 75 12.22 2.27 -17.27
N ILE A 76 11.44 3.31 -17.00
CA ILE A 76 10.96 3.67 -15.67
C ILE A 76 9.45 3.86 -15.79
N VAL A 77 8.67 3.20 -14.94
CA VAL A 77 7.20 3.28 -14.94
C VAL A 77 6.70 3.71 -13.58
N LEU A 78 5.95 4.81 -13.53
CA LEU A 78 5.08 5.18 -12.42
C LEU A 78 3.68 4.57 -12.66
N PRO A 79 3.30 3.51 -11.92
CA PRO A 79 2.09 2.73 -12.20
C PRO A 79 0.84 3.24 -11.47
N SER A 80 0.97 4.26 -10.63
CA SER A 80 -0.12 4.73 -9.77
C SER A 80 -0.23 6.25 -9.80
N VAL A 81 -1.44 6.74 -9.55
CA VAL A 81 -1.72 8.15 -9.30
C VAL A 81 -1.52 8.54 -7.84
N ALA A 82 -1.39 7.55 -6.95
CA ALA A 82 -1.24 7.77 -5.52
C ALA A 82 0.03 8.55 -5.19
N VAL A 83 -0.10 9.52 -4.27
CA VAL A 83 0.93 10.55 -4.02
C VAL A 83 2.24 9.91 -3.53
N GLU A 84 2.13 8.87 -2.72
CA GLU A 84 3.24 8.10 -2.15
C GLU A 84 4.17 7.49 -3.21
N HIS A 85 3.61 7.00 -4.32
CA HIS A 85 4.35 6.46 -5.46
C HIS A 85 4.79 7.57 -6.42
N LYS A 86 3.97 8.61 -6.54
CA LYS A 86 4.19 9.74 -7.45
C LYS A 86 5.39 10.61 -7.09
N VAL A 87 5.51 10.98 -5.82
CA VAL A 87 6.43 12.05 -5.37
C VAL A 87 7.89 11.79 -5.71
N ASN A 88 8.30 10.51 -5.69
CA ASN A 88 9.69 10.11 -5.93
C ASN A 88 9.98 9.70 -7.37
N ALA A 89 8.97 9.43 -8.19
CA ALA A 89 9.16 8.96 -9.56
C ALA A 89 9.92 9.97 -10.43
N GLY A 90 9.55 11.26 -10.36
CA GLY A 90 10.23 12.33 -11.09
C GLY A 90 11.70 12.52 -10.65
N PRO A 91 11.99 12.70 -9.34
CA PRO A 91 13.34 12.71 -8.82
C PRO A 91 14.17 11.49 -9.23
N PHE A 92 13.60 10.28 -9.17
CA PHE A 92 14.30 9.07 -9.58
C PHE A 92 14.66 9.10 -11.07
N ALA A 93 13.69 9.42 -11.94
CA ALA A 93 13.89 9.47 -13.38
C ALA A 93 15.00 10.47 -13.82
N ARG A 94 15.20 11.58 -13.10
CA ARG A 94 16.29 12.53 -13.41
C ARG A 94 17.69 11.96 -13.23
N ASN A 95 17.86 10.90 -12.45
CA ASN A 95 19.15 10.21 -12.33
C ASN A 95 19.47 9.33 -13.55
N PHE A 96 18.48 9.07 -14.42
CA PHE A 96 18.60 8.24 -15.60
C PHE A 96 17.97 8.94 -16.81
N PRO A 97 18.53 10.07 -17.29
CA PRO A 97 17.91 10.88 -18.34
C PRO A 97 17.80 10.19 -19.70
N ALA A 98 18.56 9.11 -19.92
CA ALA A 98 18.47 8.27 -21.12
C ALA A 98 17.33 7.24 -21.05
N ALA A 99 16.78 6.98 -19.86
CA ALA A 99 15.67 6.04 -19.69
C ALA A 99 14.37 6.65 -20.20
N GLU A 100 13.55 5.83 -20.86
CA GLU A 100 12.18 6.20 -21.16
C GLU A 100 11.34 6.17 -19.89
N PHE A 101 10.78 7.32 -19.52
CA PHE A 101 9.96 7.46 -18.32
C PHE A 101 8.48 7.56 -18.68
N TYR A 102 7.71 6.57 -18.26
CA TYR A 102 6.26 6.49 -18.43
C TYR A 102 5.54 6.71 -17.10
N ALA A 103 4.46 7.49 -17.13
CA ALA A 103 3.54 7.63 -16.01
C ALA A 103 2.12 7.34 -16.50
N VAL A 104 1.29 6.72 -15.65
CA VAL A 104 -0.14 6.58 -15.93
C VAL A 104 -0.77 7.95 -16.25
N ASP A 105 -1.77 7.97 -17.11
CA ASP A 105 -2.26 9.18 -17.79
C ASP A 105 -3.31 10.00 -17.02
N GLN A 106 -3.73 9.57 -15.82
CA GLN A 106 -4.66 10.30 -14.94
C GLN A 106 -3.98 10.95 -13.72
N GLN A 107 -2.71 11.34 -13.86
CA GLN A 107 -2.02 12.11 -12.83
C GLN A 107 -2.77 13.41 -12.53
N TYR A 108 -2.88 13.75 -11.24
CA TYR A 108 -3.67 14.89 -10.78
C TYR A 108 -2.86 15.88 -9.95
N SER A 109 -3.41 17.06 -9.71
CA SER A 109 -2.98 18.02 -8.69
C SER A 109 -4.18 18.65 -8.01
N PHE A 110 -3.96 19.20 -6.82
CA PHE A 110 -4.98 19.84 -6.00
C PHE A 110 -4.41 21.14 -5.41
N PRO A 111 -5.20 22.22 -5.28
CA PRO A 111 -6.62 22.34 -5.63
C PRO A 111 -6.90 22.58 -7.12
N LEU A 112 -5.88 22.88 -7.92
CA LEU A 112 -6.03 23.18 -9.35
C LEU A 112 -5.50 22.02 -10.21
N PRO A 113 -6.15 21.71 -11.35
CA PRO A 113 -5.64 20.73 -12.31
C PRO A 113 -4.49 21.34 -13.13
N LEU A 114 -3.27 21.00 -12.78
CA LEU A 114 -2.05 21.48 -13.43
C LEU A 114 -1.60 20.47 -14.50
N PRO A 115 -1.03 20.93 -15.63
CA PRO A 115 -0.41 20.04 -16.60
C PRO A 115 0.71 19.19 -15.98
N SER A 116 0.95 17.99 -16.51
CA SER A 116 1.97 17.04 -16.00
C SER A 116 3.37 17.65 -15.82
N ALA A 117 3.73 18.62 -16.66
CA ALA A 117 5.00 19.35 -16.57
C ALA A 117 5.19 20.11 -15.23
N PHE A 118 4.10 20.46 -14.55
CA PHE A 118 4.11 21.14 -13.24
C PHE A 118 4.00 20.17 -12.05
N LEU A 119 3.90 18.86 -12.31
CA LEU A 119 3.75 17.84 -11.27
C LEU A 119 5.09 17.32 -10.73
N GLY A 120 6.18 18.01 -11.03
CA GLY A 120 7.53 17.62 -10.62
C GLY A 120 8.14 16.49 -11.46
N PHE A 121 7.51 16.14 -12.60
CA PHE A 121 8.05 15.18 -13.55
C PHE A 121 9.05 15.81 -14.53
N PRO A 122 10.01 15.04 -15.07
CA PRO A 122 10.86 15.50 -16.15
C PRO A 122 10.08 15.85 -17.43
N ALA A 123 10.62 16.77 -18.25
CA ALA A 123 9.95 17.21 -19.48
C ALA A 123 9.77 16.10 -20.53
N TRP A 124 10.57 15.03 -20.46
CA TRP A 124 10.50 13.87 -21.37
C TRP A 124 9.55 12.76 -20.89
N THR A 125 8.77 13.00 -19.83
CA THR A 125 7.78 12.04 -19.34
C THR A 125 6.73 11.77 -20.40
N ARG A 126 6.43 10.49 -20.62
CA ARG A 126 5.43 10.02 -21.59
C ARG A 126 4.20 9.48 -20.84
N PRO A 127 2.98 9.71 -21.35
CA PRO A 127 1.82 8.99 -20.84
C PRO A 127 1.98 7.50 -21.19
N LEU A 128 1.74 6.64 -20.21
CA LEU A 128 1.70 5.20 -20.42
C LEU A 128 0.42 4.85 -21.21
N PRO A 129 0.52 4.13 -22.34
CA PRO A 129 -0.65 3.57 -23.00
C PRO A 129 -1.47 2.68 -22.05
N ARG A 130 -2.77 2.49 -22.33
CA ARG A 130 -3.63 1.68 -21.45
C ARG A 130 -3.34 0.18 -21.51
N SER A 131 -2.82 -0.28 -22.64
CA SER A 131 -2.40 -1.66 -22.86
C SER A 131 -1.14 -1.66 -23.71
N SER A 132 -0.26 -2.64 -23.49
CA SER A 132 0.88 -2.89 -24.40
C SER A 132 0.50 -3.72 -25.64
N ALA A 133 -0.72 -4.25 -25.69
CA ALA A 133 -1.17 -5.15 -26.75
C ALA A 133 -0.99 -4.52 -28.14
N GLY A 134 -0.23 -5.19 -29.01
CA GLY A 134 0.02 -4.75 -30.38
C GLY A 134 1.00 -3.58 -30.53
N LEU A 135 1.63 -3.09 -29.46
CA LEU A 135 2.51 -1.92 -29.52
C LEU A 135 4.01 -2.25 -29.57
N GLY A 136 4.41 -3.47 -29.22
CA GLY A 136 5.82 -3.91 -29.23
C GLY A 136 6.76 -3.11 -28.30
N MET A 137 6.21 -2.35 -27.33
CA MET A 137 6.97 -1.39 -26.51
C MET A 137 8.04 -2.02 -25.61
N TRP A 138 7.81 -3.26 -25.18
CA TRP A 138 8.65 -3.93 -24.20
C TRP A 138 9.34 -5.17 -24.76
N GLY A 139 9.44 -5.27 -26.08
CA GLY A 139 9.76 -6.52 -26.76
C GLY A 139 8.73 -7.62 -26.44
N ASP A 140 9.16 -8.87 -26.52
CA ASP A 140 8.30 -10.03 -26.23
C ASP A 140 8.29 -10.44 -24.75
N GLU A 141 9.10 -9.79 -23.90
CA GLU A 141 9.38 -10.20 -22.51
C GLU A 141 8.42 -9.62 -21.47
N LEU A 142 7.74 -8.52 -21.77
CA LEU A 142 6.84 -7.81 -20.85
C LEU A 142 5.52 -7.45 -21.54
N GLU A 143 4.42 -7.59 -20.79
CA GLU A 143 3.12 -7.02 -21.16
C GLU A 143 2.56 -6.21 -20.00
N HIS A 144 1.73 -5.20 -20.30
CA HIS A 144 0.99 -4.47 -19.28
C HIS A 144 -0.46 -4.19 -19.65
N GLU A 145 -1.25 -3.95 -18.60
CA GLU A 145 -2.64 -3.50 -18.68
C GLU A 145 -2.93 -2.56 -17.51
N VAL A 146 -3.46 -1.38 -17.84
CA VAL A 146 -3.79 -0.33 -16.87
C VAL A 146 -5.23 -0.52 -16.40
N LEU A 147 -5.40 -0.84 -15.11
CA LEU A 147 -6.70 -0.73 -14.44
C LEU A 147 -7.02 0.75 -14.30
N THR A 148 -8.24 1.16 -14.67
CA THR A 148 -8.68 2.53 -14.44
C THR A 148 -10.10 2.54 -13.98
N VAL A 149 -10.28 3.05 -12.77
CA VAL A 149 -11.58 3.21 -12.16
C VAL A 149 -11.77 4.69 -11.85
N LYS A 150 -12.96 5.20 -12.20
CA LYS A 150 -13.35 6.56 -11.87
C LYS A 150 -14.24 6.54 -10.62
N PRO A 151 -13.67 6.73 -9.41
CA PRO A 151 -14.46 6.66 -8.20
C PRO A 151 -15.51 7.76 -8.13
N GLY A 152 -15.27 8.94 -8.73
CA GLY A 152 -16.26 10.00 -8.86
C GLY A 152 -15.71 11.26 -9.54
N PRO A 153 -16.36 12.42 -9.37
CA PRO A 153 -16.02 13.63 -10.13
C PRO A 153 -14.58 14.10 -9.86
N GLY A 154 -13.78 14.23 -10.92
CA GLY A 154 -12.41 14.75 -10.82
C GLY A 154 -11.40 13.81 -10.16
N SER A 155 -11.76 12.56 -9.89
CA SER A 155 -10.89 11.57 -9.25
C SER A 155 -10.79 10.30 -10.09
N TYR A 156 -9.57 9.76 -10.17
CA TYR A 156 -9.26 8.50 -10.86
C TYR A 156 -8.39 7.65 -9.96
N PHE A 157 -8.55 6.34 -10.10
CA PHE A 157 -7.60 5.35 -9.61
C PHE A 157 -6.99 4.66 -10.82
N GLN A 158 -5.67 4.51 -10.80
CA GLN A 158 -4.95 3.70 -11.77
C GLN A 158 -3.93 2.83 -11.07
N ASP A 159 -3.86 1.59 -11.54
CA ASP A 159 -2.82 0.62 -11.21
C ASP A 159 -2.43 -0.07 -12.52
N VAL A 160 -1.17 -0.47 -12.66
CA VAL A 160 -0.69 -1.11 -13.87
C VAL A 160 -0.17 -2.49 -13.54
N ALA A 161 -0.84 -3.51 -14.04
CA ALA A 161 -0.30 -4.85 -14.02
C ALA A 161 0.78 -4.97 -15.09
N PHE A 162 1.98 -5.41 -14.72
CA PHE A 162 3.03 -5.82 -15.65
C PHE A 162 3.36 -7.29 -15.44
N VAL A 163 3.33 -8.10 -16.49
CA VAL A 163 3.86 -9.47 -16.43
C VAL A 163 5.24 -9.52 -17.06
N HIS A 164 6.25 -9.91 -16.30
CA HIS A 164 7.57 -10.25 -16.79
C HIS A 164 7.61 -11.75 -17.09
N LYS A 165 7.43 -12.10 -18.36
CA LYS A 165 7.28 -13.49 -18.80
C LYS A 165 8.49 -14.37 -18.46
N PRO A 166 9.75 -13.93 -18.65
CA PRO A 166 10.92 -14.75 -18.35
C PRO A 166 11.00 -15.21 -16.90
N SER A 167 10.65 -14.34 -15.95
CA SER A 167 10.66 -14.66 -14.52
C SER A 167 9.30 -15.11 -13.99
N LYS A 168 8.26 -15.19 -14.82
CA LYS A 168 6.87 -15.49 -14.42
C LYS A 168 6.41 -14.62 -13.24
N THR A 169 6.75 -13.33 -13.28
CA THR A 169 6.45 -12.38 -12.19
C THR A 169 5.42 -11.37 -12.67
N LEU A 170 4.33 -11.24 -11.93
CA LEU A 170 3.39 -10.14 -12.06
C LEU A 170 3.77 -9.02 -11.10
N LEU A 171 3.88 -7.79 -11.60
CA LEU A 171 4.01 -6.58 -10.80
C LEU A 171 2.64 -5.91 -10.68
N ILE A 172 2.27 -5.54 -9.46
CA ILE A 172 1.03 -4.82 -9.14
C ILE A 172 1.39 -3.70 -8.17
N CYS A 173 0.72 -2.55 -8.22
CA CYS A 173 0.94 -1.50 -7.24
C CYS A 173 0.13 -1.76 -5.97
N ASP A 174 -1.14 -1.32 -5.95
CA ASP A 174 -1.99 -1.24 -4.76
C ASP A 174 -3.26 -2.12 -4.87
N SER A 175 -3.48 -2.76 -6.03
CA SER A 175 -4.69 -3.55 -6.32
C SER A 175 -4.64 -4.99 -5.82
N LEU A 176 -3.56 -5.43 -5.18
CA LEU A 176 -3.48 -6.74 -4.52
C LEU A 176 -2.34 -6.70 -3.52
N LEU A 177 -2.56 -7.15 -2.29
CA LEU A 177 -1.55 -7.24 -1.24
C LEU A 177 -1.64 -8.57 -0.50
N GLY A 178 -0.61 -8.90 0.27
CA GLY A 178 -0.57 -10.01 1.21
C GLY A 178 0.22 -9.61 2.45
N VAL A 179 -0.09 -10.22 3.58
CA VAL A 179 0.67 -10.00 4.81
C VAL A 179 0.69 -11.23 5.70
N THR A 180 1.84 -11.51 6.26
CA THR A 180 2.10 -12.56 7.25
C THR A 180 2.31 -11.95 8.63
N GLU A 181 2.43 -12.79 9.66
CA GLU A 181 2.68 -12.32 11.02
C GLU A 181 4.08 -11.71 11.19
N GLU A 182 5.01 -11.99 10.28
CA GLU A 182 6.37 -11.47 10.34
C GLU A 182 6.44 -10.03 9.81
N PRO A 183 7.06 -9.10 10.56
CA PRO A 183 7.32 -7.77 10.04
C PRO A 183 8.29 -7.84 8.85
N PRO A 184 8.05 -7.06 7.78
CA PRO A 184 8.93 -7.04 6.62
C PRO A 184 10.36 -6.60 7.02
N PRO A 185 11.41 -7.14 6.37
CA PRO A 185 12.80 -6.95 6.80
C PRO A 185 13.23 -5.49 6.97
N ILE A 186 12.66 -4.57 6.18
CA ILE A 186 12.94 -3.13 6.31
C ILE A 186 12.55 -2.59 7.69
N LEU A 187 11.47 -3.07 8.31
CA LEU A 187 11.03 -2.58 9.64
C LEU A 187 11.97 -3.01 10.77
N THR A 188 12.83 -3.99 10.54
CA THR A 188 13.83 -4.46 11.51
C THR A 188 15.27 -4.09 11.12
N ALA A 189 15.45 -3.34 10.02
CA ALA A 189 16.77 -3.03 9.47
C ALA A 189 17.56 -2.00 10.28
N GLU A 190 16.88 -1.14 11.05
CA GLU A 190 17.49 -0.10 11.87
C GLU A 190 16.73 0.05 13.20
N PRO A 191 17.41 0.44 14.31
CA PRO A 191 16.76 0.67 15.60
C PRO A 191 15.59 1.68 15.54
N GLU A 192 15.72 2.73 14.72
CA GLU A 192 14.65 3.73 14.53
C GLU A 192 13.39 3.13 13.92
N TYR A 193 13.52 2.09 13.08
CA TYR A 193 12.40 1.44 12.40
C TYR A 193 11.77 0.40 13.31
N THR A 194 12.57 -0.38 14.03
CA THR A 194 12.09 -1.30 15.07
C THR A 194 11.32 -0.55 16.16
N ARG A 195 11.69 0.71 16.46
CA ARG A 195 10.96 1.59 17.38
C ARG A 195 9.47 1.73 17.03
N ALA A 196 9.11 1.70 15.75
CA ALA A 196 7.72 1.76 15.31
C ALA A 196 6.93 0.51 15.73
N LEU A 197 7.53 -0.67 15.59
CA LEU A 197 6.96 -1.94 16.06
C LEU A 197 6.76 -1.90 17.57
N LEU A 198 7.79 -1.52 18.32
CA LEU A 198 7.74 -1.47 19.79
C LEU A 198 6.75 -0.42 20.31
N PHE A 199 6.65 0.74 19.63
CA PHE A 199 5.65 1.76 19.95
C PHE A 199 4.23 1.22 19.89
N HIS A 200 3.90 0.46 18.83
CA HIS A 200 2.57 -0.12 18.65
C HIS A 200 2.34 -1.35 19.51
N ALA A 201 3.38 -2.06 19.94
CA ALA A 201 3.27 -3.22 20.84
C ALA A 201 2.83 -2.89 22.28
N ARG A 202 2.93 -1.61 22.70
CA ARG A 202 2.51 -1.14 24.03
C ARG A 202 1.02 -1.33 24.28
N ASP A 203 0.65 -1.79 25.46
CA ASP A 203 -0.71 -1.75 25.98
C ASP A 203 -0.97 -0.49 26.83
N ASN A 204 0.09 0.17 27.33
CA ASN A 204 -0.01 1.40 28.13
C ASN A 204 0.96 2.51 27.67
N PRO A 205 0.64 3.80 27.91
CA PRO A 205 1.45 4.93 27.43
C PRO A 205 2.91 4.93 27.90
N LEU A 206 3.18 4.49 29.13
CA LEU A 206 4.53 4.47 29.71
C LEU A 206 5.15 3.06 29.76
N GLU A 207 4.55 2.10 29.07
CA GLU A 207 5.06 0.72 29.04
C GLU A 207 6.38 0.65 28.25
N VAL A 208 7.43 0.19 28.91
CA VAL A 208 8.70 -0.14 28.27
C VAL A 208 8.58 -1.56 27.72
N VAL A 209 8.46 -1.68 26.41
CA VAL A 209 8.38 -2.97 25.71
C VAL A 209 9.79 -3.46 25.42
N ALA A 210 10.13 -4.65 25.93
CA ALA A 210 11.38 -5.32 25.58
C ALA A 210 11.37 -5.71 24.10
N ASP A 211 12.52 -5.54 23.43
CA ASP A 211 12.66 -5.92 22.03
C ASP A 211 12.77 -7.45 21.89
N SER A 212 11.66 -8.10 21.54
CA SER A 212 11.58 -9.53 21.25
C SER A 212 10.82 -9.80 19.94
N PRO A 213 10.98 -10.98 19.32
CA PRO A 213 10.19 -11.39 18.15
C PRO A 213 8.68 -11.26 18.39
N GLU A 214 8.20 -11.67 19.57
CA GLU A 214 6.78 -11.61 19.96
C GLU A 214 6.29 -10.15 20.05
N ALA A 215 7.07 -9.27 20.66
CA ALA A 215 6.75 -7.85 20.73
C ALA A 215 6.71 -7.20 19.34
N ARG A 216 7.67 -7.55 18.47
CA ARG A 216 7.71 -7.08 17.07
C ARG A 216 6.50 -7.53 16.28
N ARG A 217 6.11 -8.81 16.38
CA ARG A 217 4.89 -9.35 15.76
C ARG A 217 3.65 -8.65 16.27
N LYS A 218 3.50 -8.49 17.59
CA LYS A 218 2.38 -7.73 18.19
C LYS A 218 2.28 -6.31 17.64
N GLY A 219 3.39 -5.59 17.60
CA GLY A 219 3.47 -4.27 17.00
C GLY A 219 3.09 -4.25 15.51
N TRP A 220 3.57 -5.24 14.75
CA TRP A 220 3.28 -5.38 13.34
C TRP A 220 1.80 -5.64 13.06
N ARG A 221 1.16 -6.56 13.82
CA ARG A 221 -0.29 -6.82 13.71
C ARG A 221 -1.09 -5.53 13.85
N ARG A 222 -0.76 -4.72 14.86
CA ARG A 222 -1.42 -3.42 15.12
C ARG A 222 -1.19 -2.40 14.02
N ILE A 223 0.04 -2.30 13.50
CA ILE A 223 0.36 -1.45 12.35
C ILE A 223 -0.46 -1.86 11.13
N VAL A 224 -0.54 -3.16 10.83
CA VAL A 224 -1.32 -3.69 9.69
C VAL A 224 -2.80 -3.33 9.85
N LEU A 225 -3.37 -3.50 11.04
CA LEU A 225 -4.78 -3.17 11.28
C LEU A 225 -5.03 -1.65 11.17
N LEU A 226 -4.14 -0.80 11.70
CA LEU A 226 -4.23 0.66 11.54
C LEU A 226 -4.06 1.09 10.08
N PHE A 227 -3.11 0.50 9.37
CA PHE A 227 -2.84 0.80 7.96
C PHE A 227 -4.06 0.50 7.07
N ASN A 228 -4.77 -0.60 7.35
CA ASN A 228 -5.91 -1.03 6.54
C ASN A 228 -7.23 -0.37 6.91
N PHE A 229 -7.45 -0.11 8.20
CA PHE A 229 -8.77 0.24 8.73
C PHE A 229 -8.83 1.63 9.37
N PHE A 230 -7.69 2.31 9.50
CA PHE A 230 -7.45 3.55 10.26
C PHE A 230 -7.73 3.42 11.75
N ILE A 231 -8.95 3.03 12.13
CA ILE A 231 -9.37 2.72 13.50
C ILE A 231 -10.13 1.37 13.44
N PRO A 232 -9.45 0.23 13.62
CA PRO A 232 -10.05 -1.10 13.54
C PRO A 232 -11.00 -1.38 14.73
N GLY A 233 -11.82 -2.43 14.64
CA GLY A 233 -12.81 -2.79 15.66
C GLY A 233 -12.19 -3.16 17.00
N ALA A 234 -10.98 -3.71 16.96
CA ALA A 234 -10.20 -4.08 18.14
C ALA A 234 -9.58 -2.87 18.88
N THR A 235 -9.74 -1.64 18.38
CA THR A 235 -9.10 -0.43 18.92
C THR A 235 -10.11 0.61 19.38
N GLN A 236 -9.70 1.43 20.35
CA GLN A 236 -10.35 2.69 20.71
C GLN A 236 -9.34 3.82 20.55
N ALA A 237 -9.71 4.86 19.80
CA ALA A 237 -8.91 6.06 19.64
C ALA A 237 -9.35 7.15 20.64
N ASP A 238 -8.39 7.76 21.34
CA ASP A 238 -8.61 8.96 22.16
C ASP A 238 -8.09 10.19 21.41
N ILE A 239 -9.01 11.09 21.05
CA ILE A 239 -8.73 12.34 20.34
C ILE A 239 -8.76 13.57 21.26
N GLY A 240 -8.86 13.37 22.59
CA GLY A 240 -8.77 14.45 23.57
C GLY A 240 -7.36 15.05 23.71
N LEU A 241 -7.25 16.20 24.39
CA LEU A 241 -5.96 16.84 24.69
C LEU A 241 -5.31 16.26 25.96
N ALA A 242 -6.07 15.64 26.85
CA ALA A 242 -5.57 15.07 28.11
C ALA A 242 -4.39 14.10 27.93
N PRO A 243 -4.39 13.17 26.94
CA PRO A 243 -3.23 12.32 26.66
C PRO A 243 -1.96 13.10 26.26
N LEU A 244 -2.09 14.31 25.71
CA LEU A 244 -0.96 15.19 25.37
C LEU A 244 -0.45 15.97 26.59
N LEU A 245 -1.26 16.14 27.64
CA LEU A 245 -0.85 16.76 28.90
C LEU A 245 -0.10 15.79 29.82
N ALA A 246 -0.25 14.48 29.60
CA ALA A 246 0.39 13.42 30.38
C ALA A 246 1.74 12.96 29.81
N LEU A 247 2.34 13.73 28.89
CA LEU A 247 3.59 13.36 28.24
C LEU A 247 4.77 13.49 29.21
N ASP A 248 5.62 12.48 29.23
CA ASP A 248 6.92 12.49 29.92
C ASP A 248 8.04 12.62 28.88
N PRO A 249 8.74 13.77 28.79
CA PRO A 249 9.84 13.96 27.85
C PRO A 249 10.99 12.96 27.99
N LYS A 250 11.11 12.28 29.14
CA LYS A 250 12.11 11.22 29.35
C LYS A 250 11.73 9.92 28.67
N PHE A 251 10.45 9.75 28.33
CA PHE A 251 9.95 8.53 27.72
C PHE A 251 10.20 8.54 26.22
N GLU A 252 10.94 7.51 25.81
CA GLU A 252 11.51 7.43 24.47
C GLU A 252 10.47 7.20 23.37
N LEU A 253 9.48 6.34 23.60
CA LEU A 253 8.50 6.01 22.56
C LEU A 253 7.37 7.04 22.52
N GLY A 254 6.95 7.45 21.32
CA GLY A 254 5.72 8.22 21.16
C GLY A 254 5.79 9.68 21.59
N TRP A 255 6.89 10.38 21.31
CA TRP A 255 7.00 11.82 21.61
C TRP A 255 6.65 12.17 23.06
N GLY A 256 7.21 11.40 24.00
CA GLY A 256 6.96 11.54 25.43
C GLY A 256 5.84 10.64 25.96
N GLY A 257 5.63 9.45 25.38
CA GLY A 257 4.65 8.47 25.86
C GLY A 257 3.28 8.56 25.21
N TRP A 258 3.07 9.48 24.26
CA TRP A 258 1.78 9.60 23.55
C TRP A 258 1.37 8.24 22.95
N GLN A 259 0.14 7.84 23.24
CA GLN A 259 -0.47 6.62 22.73
C GLN A 259 -1.96 6.89 22.52
N PRO A 260 -2.38 7.27 21.30
CA PRO A 260 -3.78 7.61 21.05
C PRO A 260 -4.67 6.37 20.88
N PHE A 261 -4.12 5.16 20.97
CA PHE A 261 -4.82 3.91 20.68
C PHE A 261 -4.77 2.96 21.88
N THR A 262 -5.94 2.58 22.38
CA THR A 262 -6.11 1.48 23.32
C THR A 262 -6.55 0.23 22.58
N TRP A 263 -5.82 -0.86 22.75
CA TRP A 263 -6.04 -2.13 22.06
C TRP A 263 -6.78 -3.14 22.93
N ARG A 264 -7.57 -4.00 22.29
CA ARG A 264 -8.26 -5.14 22.93
C ARG A 264 -7.63 -6.45 22.47
N ALA A 265 -7.72 -7.49 23.28
CA ALA A 265 -7.23 -8.84 22.93
C ALA A 265 -7.83 -9.41 21.63
N SER A 266 -8.98 -8.89 21.18
CA SER A 266 -9.57 -9.24 19.89
C SER A 266 -8.74 -8.81 18.67
N GLU A 267 -7.65 -8.06 18.86
CA GLU A 267 -6.71 -7.71 17.79
C GLU A 267 -6.11 -8.93 17.08
N GLU A 268 -5.86 -10.02 17.79
CA GLU A 268 -5.28 -11.24 17.23
C GLU A 268 -6.25 -11.90 16.25
N ALA A 269 -7.53 -11.99 16.65
CA ALA A 269 -8.59 -12.52 15.79
C ALA A 269 -8.86 -11.61 14.57
N SER A 270 -8.85 -10.29 14.76
CA SER A 270 -8.97 -9.32 13.67
C SER A 270 -7.81 -9.45 12.69
N PHE A 271 -6.57 -9.52 13.18
CA PHE A 271 -5.38 -9.71 12.36
C PHE A 271 -5.41 -11.06 11.63
N ALA A 272 -5.68 -12.17 12.31
CA ALA A 272 -5.71 -13.49 11.69
C ALA A 272 -6.73 -13.57 10.55
N ARG A 273 -7.89 -12.92 10.71
CA ARG A 273 -8.90 -12.81 9.64
C ARG A 273 -8.43 -11.90 8.50
N TYR A 274 -7.69 -10.83 8.80
CA TYR A 274 -7.09 -9.96 7.79
C TYR A 274 -5.97 -10.64 7.02
N SER A 275 -4.97 -11.17 7.70
CA SER A 275 -3.80 -11.79 7.08
C SER A 275 -4.17 -13.06 6.35
N SER A 276 -5.06 -13.87 6.91
CA SER A 276 -5.44 -15.20 6.40
C SER A 276 -4.19 -15.98 5.97
N ASP A 277 -3.17 -15.99 6.84
CA ASP A 277 -1.87 -16.63 6.63
C ASP A 277 -1.16 -16.21 5.33
N GLY A 278 -1.27 -14.92 4.97
CA GLY A 278 -0.62 -14.37 3.78
C GLY A 278 -1.43 -14.49 2.49
N ALA A 279 -2.66 -15.03 2.55
CA ALA A 279 -3.52 -15.11 1.38
C ALA A 279 -3.78 -13.71 0.78
N PRO A 280 -3.76 -13.56 -0.55
CA PRO A 280 -3.91 -12.27 -1.21
C PRO A 280 -5.27 -11.63 -0.89
N THR A 281 -5.31 -10.30 -0.84
CA THR A 281 -6.52 -9.51 -0.63
C THR A 281 -6.38 -8.10 -1.19
N LEU A 282 -7.48 -7.37 -1.24
CA LEU A 282 -7.50 -5.93 -1.51
C LEU A 282 -7.35 -5.13 -0.22
N LEU A 283 -6.74 -3.95 -0.32
CA LEU A 283 -6.93 -2.93 0.72
C LEU A 283 -8.42 -2.55 0.76
N PRO A 284 -9.05 -2.47 1.94
CA PRO A 284 -10.45 -2.08 2.08
C PRO A 284 -10.81 -0.77 1.37
N ILE A 285 -9.95 0.25 1.47
CA ILE A 285 -10.14 1.55 0.79
C ILE A 285 -10.04 1.41 -0.73
N ILE A 286 -9.18 0.53 -1.23
CA ILE A 286 -9.05 0.25 -2.66
C ILE A 286 -10.27 -0.52 -3.16
N GLN A 287 -10.77 -1.51 -2.41
CA GLN A 287 -12.01 -2.21 -2.79
C GLN A 287 -13.21 -1.27 -2.88
N ILE A 288 -13.34 -0.30 -1.96
CA ILE A 288 -14.34 0.78 -2.06
C ILE A 288 -14.23 1.48 -3.42
N ILE A 289 -13.03 1.84 -3.86
CA ILE A 289 -12.81 2.49 -5.15
C ILE A 289 -13.14 1.53 -6.30
N LEU A 290 -12.52 0.34 -6.33
CA LEU A 290 -12.60 -0.62 -7.43
C LEU A 290 -14.03 -1.09 -7.71
N ASN A 291 -14.86 -1.18 -6.68
CA ASN A 291 -16.27 -1.50 -6.81
C ASN A 291 -17.00 -0.57 -7.82
N ARG A 292 -16.58 0.70 -7.97
CA ARG A 292 -17.18 1.60 -8.98
C ARG A 292 -16.83 1.22 -10.43
N GLY A 293 -15.76 0.47 -10.65
CA GLY A 293 -15.39 -0.10 -11.95
C GLY A 293 -16.17 -1.37 -12.31
N VAL A 294 -17.07 -1.84 -11.44
CA VAL A 294 -17.97 -2.95 -11.76
C VAL A 294 -19.09 -2.48 -12.69
N ALA A 295 -19.59 -1.26 -12.49
CA ALA A 295 -20.71 -0.72 -13.26
C ALA A 295 -20.38 -0.51 -14.76
N ASP A 296 -19.12 -0.21 -15.09
CA ASP A 296 -18.64 -0.05 -16.47
C ASP A 296 -17.82 -1.26 -16.99
N GLY A 297 -17.70 -2.31 -16.19
CA GLY A 297 -16.98 -3.53 -16.53
C GLY A 297 -15.45 -3.41 -16.55
N SER A 298 -14.88 -2.23 -16.26
CA SER A 298 -13.44 -1.98 -16.29
C SER A 298 -12.66 -2.91 -15.36
N LEU A 299 -13.18 -3.17 -14.16
CA LEU A 299 -12.54 -4.05 -13.18
C LEU A 299 -12.49 -5.50 -13.68
N LEU A 300 -13.63 -6.05 -14.11
CA LEU A 300 -13.73 -7.45 -14.53
C LEU A 300 -12.93 -7.71 -15.82
N ALA A 301 -12.92 -6.76 -16.75
CA ALA A 301 -12.12 -6.85 -17.97
C ALA A 301 -10.62 -6.87 -17.65
N TRP A 302 -10.17 -6.01 -16.74
CA TRP A 302 -8.78 -5.98 -16.31
C TRP A 302 -8.38 -7.26 -15.58
N VAL A 303 -9.21 -7.76 -14.64
CA VAL A 303 -8.95 -9.03 -13.95
C VAL A 303 -8.83 -10.17 -14.95
N ALA A 304 -9.77 -10.30 -15.90
CA ALA A 304 -9.73 -11.33 -16.93
C ALA A 304 -8.47 -11.22 -17.81
N LYS A 305 -8.05 -10.00 -18.15
CA LYS A 305 -6.82 -9.77 -18.91
C LYS A 305 -5.58 -10.20 -18.11
N VAL A 306 -5.47 -9.84 -16.84
CA VAL A 306 -4.34 -10.27 -16.01
C VAL A 306 -4.32 -11.79 -15.83
N GLN A 307 -5.48 -12.43 -15.63
CA GLN A 307 -5.59 -13.88 -15.53
C GLN A 307 -5.25 -14.63 -16.83
N SER A 308 -5.23 -13.94 -17.98
CA SER A 308 -4.79 -14.53 -19.25
C SER A 308 -3.28 -14.68 -19.38
N TRP A 309 -2.50 -14.02 -18.51
CA TRP A 309 -1.05 -14.10 -18.51
C TRP A 309 -0.53 -15.24 -17.66
N GLU A 310 0.65 -15.76 -18.00
CA GLU A 310 1.33 -16.76 -17.20
C GLU A 310 2.28 -16.12 -16.17
N PHE A 311 2.01 -16.36 -14.89
CA PHE A 311 2.89 -15.99 -13.77
C PHE A 311 2.74 -17.00 -12.63
N GLU A 312 3.71 -17.03 -11.71
CA GLU A 312 3.70 -17.89 -10.53
C GLU A 312 3.95 -17.11 -9.22
N ARG A 313 4.12 -15.80 -9.35
CA ARG A 313 4.33 -14.88 -8.24
C ARG A 313 3.83 -13.48 -8.56
N VAL A 314 3.37 -12.78 -7.53
CA VAL A 314 2.99 -11.37 -7.59
C VAL A 314 3.90 -10.55 -6.69
N VAL A 315 4.35 -9.39 -7.17
CA VAL A 315 5.14 -8.42 -6.41
C VAL A 315 4.32 -7.13 -6.29
N PRO A 316 3.60 -6.94 -5.15
CA PRO A 316 2.92 -5.68 -4.86
C PRO A 316 3.90 -4.54 -4.56
N ALA A 317 3.42 -3.30 -4.46
CA ALA A 317 4.24 -2.15 -4.03
C ALA A 317 4.28 -1.97 -2.49
N HIS A 318 3.39 -2.63 -1.75
CA HIS A 318 3.32 -2.60 -0.28
C HIS A 318 3.30 -4.01 0.34
N LEU A 319 3.44 -4.06 1.67
CA LEU A 319 3.38 -5.28 2.50
C LEU A 319 4.29 -6.41 1.99
N ASP A 320 3.86 -7.67 2.01
CA ASP A 320 4.73 -8.80 1.69
C ASP A 320 4.96 -8.97 0.19
N ALA A 321 6.19 -9.33 -0.17
CA ALA A 321 6.53 -9.76 -1.52
C ALA A 321 7.75 -10.70 -1.53
N PRO A 322 7.79 -11.68 -2.47
CA PRO A 322 6.72 -12.01 -3.42
C PRO A 322 5.55 -12.74 -2.75
N ILE A 323 4.37 -12.70 -3.37
CA ILE A 323 3.21 -13.53 -3.03
C ILE A 323 3.18 -14.69 -4.03
N SER A 324 3.20 -15.93 -3.54
CA SER A 324 3.26 -17.14 -4.39
C SER A 324 1.87 -17.56 -4.85
N ILE A 325 1.37 -16.92 -5.91
CA ILE A 325 0.07 -17.22 -6.51
C ILE A 325 0.15 -17.21 -8.04
N GLY A 326 -0.71 -17.99 -8.69
CA GLY A 326 -0.87 -18.01 -10.14
C GLY A 326 -2.13 -17.28 -10.62
N PRO A 327 -2.41 -17.34 -11.93
CA PRO A 327 -3.56 -16.65 -12.54
C PRO A 327 -4.91 -17.12 -12.00
N ALA A 328 -5.03 -18.40 -11.64
CA ALA A 328 -6.26 -18.95 -11.05
C ALA A 328 -6.59 -18.29 -9.70
N ASP A 329 -5.58 -18.09 -8.84
CA ASP A 329 -5.76 -17.53 -7.49
C ASP A 329 -5.87 -15.99 -7.50
N PHE A 330 -5.34 -15.33 -8.53
CA PHE A 330 -5.36 -13.86 -8.66
C PHE A 330 -6.76 -13.27 -8.66
N GLY A 331 -7.76 -13.99 -9.20
CA GLY A 331 -9.14 -13.51 -9.27
C GLY A 331 -9.86 -13.48 -7.92
N ALA A 332 -9.47 -14.32 -6.97
CA ALA A 332 -10.24 -14.55 -5.74
C ALA A 332 -10.50 -13.26 -4.90
N PRO A 333 -9.53 -12.33 -4.73
CA PRO A 333 -9.79 -11.06 -4.06
C PRO A 333 -10.85 -10.18 -4.75
N PHE A 334 -11.13 -10.40 -6.04
CA PHE A 334 -12.05 -9.62 -6.85
C PHE A 334 -13.44 -10.27 -7.01
N ASP A 335 -13.66 -11.48 -6.47
CA ASP A 335 -14.92 -12.23 -6.63
C ASP A 335 -16.16 -11.47 -6.13
N PHE A 336 -15.98 -10.50 -5.24
CA PHE A 336 -17.05 -9.60 -4.77
C PHE A 336 -17.77 -8.92 -5.96
N ALA A 337 -17.01 -8.59 -7.02
CA ALA A 337 -17.53 -7.97 -8.23
C ALA A 337 -18.48 -8.91 -9.00
N ALA A 338 -18.17 -10.21 -9.03
CA ALA A 338 -18.98 -11.23 -9.69
C ALA A 338 -20.19 -11.65 -8.85
N ARG A 339 -20.07 -11.67 -7.52
CA ARG A 339 -21.18 -11.99 -6.59
C ARG A 339 -22.24 -10.90 -6.49
N GLY A 340 -21.93 -9.68 -6.92
CA GLY A 340 -22.87 -8.56 -6.86
C GLY A 340 -22.99 -7.94 -5.46
N GLY A 341 -21.98 -8.12 -4.59
CA GLY A 341 -21.96 -7.57 -3.24
C GLY A 341 -20.57 -7.10 -2.84
N ASN A 342 -20.48 -5.98 -2.11
CA ASN A 342 -19.20 -5.41 -1.70
C ASN A 342 -18.69 -6.02 -0.38
N GLU A 343 -18.51 -7.34 -0.37
CA GLU A 343 -18.13 -8.13 0.81
C GLU A 343 -16.61 -8.20 0.95
N VAL A 344 -16.11 -8.13 2.19
CA VAL A 344 -14.71 -8.39 2.54
C VAL A 344 -14.60 -9.63 3.41
N ARG A 345 -13.43 -10.28 3.38
CA ARG A 345 -13.15 -11.37 4.31
C ARG A 345 -13.00 -10.89 5.76
N PHE A 346 -12.76 -9.60 5.99
CA PHE A 346 -12.49 -9.01 7.31
C PHE A 346 -13.74 -8.85 8.17
N CYS A 347 -13.55 -8.39 9.41
CA CYS A 347 -14.67 -8.12 10.32
C CYS A 347 -15.44 -6.87 9.90
N ASP A 348 -16.76 -6.87 10.08
CA ASP A 348 -17.61 -5.72 9.77
C ASP A 348 -17.18 -4.49 10.59
N GLU A 349 -16.82 -4.73 11.85
CA GLU A 349 -16.35 -3.69 12.75
C GLU A 349 -15.08 -3.03 12.22
N ASP A 350 -14.17 -3.75 11.58
CA ASP A 350 -12.92 -3.18 11.05
C ASP A 350 -13.20 -2.18 9.92
N VAL A 351 -14.15 -2.48 9.03
CA VAL A 351 -14.47 -1.62 7.88
C VAL A 351 -15.50 -0.52 8.16
N ALA A 352 -16.11 -0.50 9.35
CA ALA A 352 -17.22 0.42 9.66
C ALA A 352 -16.83 1.91 9.52
N LEU A 353 -15.60 2.30 9.86
CA LEU A 353 -15.14 3.69 9.70
C LEU A 353 -15.02 4.07 8.22
N LEU A 354 -14.47 3.17 7.41
CA LEU A 354 -14.32 3.36 5.97
C LEU A 354 -15.70 3.48 5.29
N ARG A 355 -16.63 2.60 5.65
CA ARG A 355 -18.03 2.65 5.20
C ARG A 355 -18.67 3.99 5.54
N GLN A 356 -18.51 4.47 6.78
CA GLN A 356 -19.10 5.74 7.18
C GLN A 356 -18.43 6.94 6.51
N ALA A 357 -17.14 6.85 6.16
CA ALA A 357 -16.47 7.88 5.39
C ALA A 357 -17.15 8.09 4.02
N GLU A 358 -17.78 7.06 3.43
CA GLU A 358 -18.59 7.22 2.20
C GLU A 358 -19.88 8.03 2.40
N LEU A 359 -20.33 8.24 3.64
CA LEU A 359 -21.61 8.90 3.98
C LEU A 359 -21.46 10.31 4.58
N GLY A 360 -20.25 10.68 5.02
CA GLY A 360 -20.02 11.92 5.76
C GLY A 360 -19.69 13.15 4.88
N PRO A 361 -19.49 14.34 5.48
CA PRO A 361 -18.97 15.52 4.79
C PRO A 361 -17.51 15.33 4.29
N LEU A 362 -16.83 14.27 4.78
CA LEU A 362 -15.56 13.75 4.28
C LEU A 362 -15.75 12.62 3.25
N ALA A 363 -16.94 12.49 2.63
CA ALA A 363 -17.13 11.62 1.47
C ALA A 363 -16.23 12.10 0.34
N PHE A 364 -14.99 11.61 0.35
CA PHE A 364 -13.93 12.01 -0.55
C PHE A 364 -14.31 11.60 -1.97
N SER A 365 -14.95 12.49 -2.73
CA SER A 365 -15.03 12.45 -4.19
C SER A 365 -15.59 11.15 -4.82
N VAL A 366 -16.15 10.23 -4.03
CA VAL A 366 -16.58 8.91 -4.49
C VAL A 366 -18.09 8.89 -4.72
N GLY A 367 -18.52 8.56 -5.94
CA GLY A 367 -19.91 8.42 -6.34
C GLY A 367 -20.58 7.21 -5.69
N LYS A 368 -21.89 7.05 -5.88
CA LYS A 368 -22.62 5.87 -5.41
C LYS A 368 -22.11 4.61 -6.12
N THR A 369 -22.11 3.49 -5.40
CA THR A 369 -21.77 2.16 -5.93
C THR A 369 -23.03 1.33 -6.17
N SER A 370 -22.98 0.45 -7.18
CA SER A 370 -24.03 -0.52 -7.49
C SER A 370 -24.05 -1.72 -6.53
N LEU A 371 -22.93 -2.07 -5.90
CA LEU A 371 -22.83 -3.25 -5.02
C LEU A 371 -23.09 -2.95 -3.54
N GLY A 372 -23.51 -1.73 -3.21
CA GLY A 372 -23.72 -1.29 -1.84
C GLY A 372 -22.42 -1.04 -1.03
N PRO A 373 -22.56 -0.69 0.25
CA PRO A 373 -21.44 -0.37 1.13
C PRO A 373 -20.53 -1.57 1.36
N LEU A 374 -19.27 -1.31 1.71
CA LEU A 374 -18.32 -2.36 2.10
C LEU A 374 -18.84 -3.09 3.36
N THR A 375 -18.96 -4.41 3.33
CA THR A 375 -19.51 -5.23 4.43
C THR A 375 -18.62 -6.41 4.79
N GLY A 376 -18.57 -6.76 6.07
CA GLY A 376 -17.86 -7.93 6.59
C GLY A 376 -18.75 -8.77 7.48
N ALA A 377 -18.20 -9.84 8.05
CA ALA A 377 -18.90 -10.62 9.07
C ALA A 377 -18.73 -9.95 10.44
N SER A 378 -19.77 -9.92 11.29
CA SER A 378 -19.60 -9.44 12.66
C SER A 378 -18.68 -10.37 13.45
N CYS A 379 -17.67 -9.80 14.08
CA CYS A 379 -16.67 -10.53 14.87
C CYS A 379 -16.71 -10.19 16.37
N ASN A 380 -17.60 -9.28 16.79
CA ASN A 380 -17.70 -8.80 18.18
C ASN A 380 -16.42 -8.16 18.73
N LEU A 381 -15.60 -7.53 17.88
CA LEU A 381 -14.28 -6.97 18.26
C LEU A 381 -14.37 -5.88 19.34
N GLY A 382 -15.38 -5.01 19.24
CA GLY A 382 -15.53 -3.85 20.13
C GLY A 382 -16.43 -4.06 21.35
N ARG A 383 -17.20 -5.16 21.38
CA ARG A 383 -18.24 -5.46 22.40
C ARG A 383 -19.14 -4.25 22.75
N GLY A 384 -19.47 -3.42 21.76
CA GLY A 384 -20.32 -2.23 21.94
C GLY A 384 -19.64 -0.99 22.57
N ALA A 385 -18.34 -1.04 22.86
CA ALA A 385 -17.60 0.12 23.37
C ALA A 385 -17.41 1.21 22.28
N PRO A 386 -17.31 2.50 22.65
CA PRO A 386 -17.06 3.57 21.70
C PRO A 386 -15.72 3.38 20.98
N ARG A 387 -15.67 3.72 19.69
CA ARG A 387 -14.46 3.64 18.85
C ARG A 387 -13.60 4.89 18.93
N ILE A 388 -14.23 6.05 19.02
CA ILE A 388 -13.57 7.34 19.20
C ILE A 388 -14.12 7.99 20.47
N ILE A 389 -13.23 8.47 21.32
CA ILE A 389 -13.60 9.19 22.54
C ILE A 389 -12.83 10.50 22.66
N SER A 390 -13.41 11.46 23.38
CA SER A 390 -12.68 12.54 24.05
C SER A 390 -13.25 12.71 25.44
N ARG A 391 -12.43 12.44 26.46
CA ARG A 391 -12.86 12.49 27.87
C ARG A 391 -13.20 13.91 28.31
N GLU A 392 -12.46 14.89 27.81
CA GLU A 392 -12.64 16.31 28.13
C GLU A 392 -13.92 16.87 27.53
N LEU A 393 -14.23 16.48 26.29
CA LEU A 393 -15.42 16.94 25.58
C LEU A 393 -16.65 16.04 25.85
N ASN A 394 -16.52 15.03 26.72
CA ASN A 394 -17.51 13.97 26.95
C ASN A 394 -18.05 13.36 25.63
N LEU A 395 -17.19 13.25 24.63
CA LEU A 395 -17.53 12.77 23.30
C LEU A 395 -17.31 11.26 23.23
N LYS A 396 -18.31 10.55 22.70
CA LYS A 396 -18.26 9.11 22.43
C LYS A 396 -18.89 8.85 21.08
N TRP A 397 -18.18 8.14 20.22
CA TRP A 397 -18.64 7.86 18.87
C TRP A 397 -18.23 6.47 18.40
N THR A 398 -19.15 5.80 17.72
CA THR A 398 -18.96 4.50 17.09
C THR A 398 -19.50 4.59 15.67
N PRO A 399 -18.69 4.27 14.65
CA PRO A 399 -19.20 4.11 13.30
C PRO A 399 -20.33 3.08 13.28
N LYS A 400 -21.42 3.43 12.59
CA LYS A 400 -22.57 2.55 12.41
C LYS A 400 -22.38 1.64 11.21
#